data_AF-A0A524BEB0-F1
#
_entry.id   AF-A0A524BEB0-F1
#
_cell.length_a   1.000
_cell.length_b   1.000
_cell.length_c   1.000
_cell.angle_alpha   90.00
_cell.angle_beta   90.00
_cell.angle_gamma   90.00
#
_symmetry.space_group_name_H-M   'P 1'
#
loop_
_entity.id
_entity.type
_entity.pdbx_description
1 polymer ?
#
loop_
_entity_poly.entity_id
_entity_poly.type
_entity_poly.pdbx_seq_one_letter_code
_entity_poly.pdbx_strand_id
1 'polypeptide(L)'
;MVEVDVDLGNSPGFEVVTVGDHLEAHYRMGFNQIAEGWSWQPLADPAIEDYYRFSFFPLQSVDESRGSYNAEDKIGEQQAMSIRWRYDYFLAFANLRDFYPRRVDDDAGFSAHLPVSMAGHVGIRARGRLIDPVLSESTTFWKATHGHPVDFTLKKRYLVSELLEVAFVDTDSGRTLCTIRSGQDRCVAP
;
A
#
# COMPACT_ATOMS: atom_id res chain seq x y z
N MET A 1 9.95 1.18 16.54
CA MET A 1 10.51 1.37 15.18
C MET A 1 10.15 0.15 14.37
N VAL A 2 9.81 0.33 13.09
CA VAL A 2 9.51 -0.76 12.16
C VAL A 2 10.23 -0.50 10.84
N GLU A 3 10.69 -1.58 10.21
CA GLU A 3 11.28 -1.58 8.88
C GLU A 3 10.61 -2.71 8.09
N VAL A 4 10.09 -2.39 6.92
CA VAL A 4 9.31 -3.32 6.08
C VAL A 4 9.61 -3.10 4.61
N ASP A 5 9.66 -4.19 3.86
CA ASP A 5 9.67 -4.15 2.40
C ASP A 5 8.24 -3.92 1.89
N VAL A 6 8.12 -3.04 0.88
CA VAL A 6 6.84 -2.72 0.24
C VAL A 6 6.54 -3.80 -0.80
N ASP A 7 5.31 -4.31 -0.80
CA ASP A 7 4.82 -5.24 -1.80
C ASP A 7 4.49 -4.49 -3.10
N LEU A 8 5.52 -4.37 -3.95
CA LEU A 8 5.39 -3.69 -5.23
C LEU A 8 4.54 -4.46 -6.24
N GLY A 9 4.36 -5.78 -6.07
CA GLY A 9 3.48 -6.59 -6.91
C GLY A 9 2.01 -6.24 -6.75
N ASN A 10 1.63 -5.74 -5.57
CA ASN A 10 0.29 -5.22 -5.27
C ASN A 10 0.25 -3.68 -5.22
N SER A 11 1.26 -3.00 -5.78
CA SER A 11 1.35 -1.54 -5.82
C SER A 11 1.15 -1.00 -7.24
N PRO A 12 -0.07 -0.62 -7.65
CA PRO A 12 -0.31 -0.09 -9.01
C PRO A 12 0.39 1.25 -9.27
N GLY A 13 0.90 1.93 -8.24
CA GLY A 13 1.62 3.19 -8.35
C GLY A 13 3.11 3.05 -8.64
N PHE A 14 3.69 1.84 -8.61
CA PHE A 14 5.12 1.65 -8.82
C PHE A 14 5.46 1.40 -10.30
N GLU A 15 6.40 2.18 -10.81
CA GLU A 15 6.89 2.10 -12.18
C GLU A 15 8.41 2.29 -12.21
N VAL A 16 9.09 1.60 -13.12
CA VAL A 16 10.50 1.82 -13.43
C VAL A 16 10.64 1.98 -14.93
N VAL A 17 11.18 3.11 -15.37
CA VAL A 17 11.41 3.43 -16.78
C VAL A 17 12.89 3.61 -17.03
N THR A 18 13.41 3.04 -18.12
CA THR A 18 14.78 3.30 -18.58
C THR A 18 14.81 4.58 -19.39
N VAL A 19 15.63 5.55 -18.97
CA VAL A 19 15.83 6.84 -19.64
C VAL A 19 17.30 6.97 -19.99
N GLY A 20 17.65 6.70 -21.25
CA GLY A 20 19.04 6.74 -21.70
C GLY A 20 19.92 5.71 -20.99
N ASP A 21 20.80 6.19 -20.11
CA ASP A 21 21.80 5.42 -19.37
C ASP A 21 21.43 5.15 -17.90
N HIS A 22 20.21 5.50 -17.51
CA HIS A 22 19.73 5.36 -16.14
C HIS A 22 18.28 4.87 -16.07
N LEU A 23 17.82 4.60 -14.85
CA LEU A 23 16.44 4.30 -14.54
C LEU A 23 15.82 5.46 -13.76
N GLU A 24 14.57 5.74 -14.07
CA GLU A 24 13.67 6.51 -13.22
C GLU A 24 12.68 5.53 -12.58
N ALA A 25 12.83 5.32 -11.27
CA ALA A 25 11.89 4.56 -10.48
C ALA A 25 10.95 5.52 -9.77
N HIS A 26 9.65 5.27 -9.84
CA HIS A 26 8.63 6.14 -9.27
C HIS A 26 7.54 5.33 -8.58
N TYR A 27 7.28 5.65 -7.32
CA TYR A 27 6.14 5.19 -6.55
C TYR A 27 5.14 6.33 -6.38
N ARG A 28 4.07 6.33 -7.17
CA ARG A 28 2.99 7.32 -7.10
C ARG A 28 2.09 7.05 -5.92
N MET A 29 1.73 8.12 -5.21
CA MET A 29 0.86 8.05 -4.03
C MET A 29 -0.61 8.41 -4.34
N GLY A 30 -0.94 8.64 -5.61
CA GLY A 30 -2.24 9.14 -6.09
C GLY A 30 -3.47 8.31 -5.71
N PHE A 31 -3.30 7.09 -5.17
CA PHE A 31 -4.40 6.23 -4.70
C PHE A 31 -4.12 5.55 -3.36
N ASN A 32 -3.12 6.03 -2.62
CA ASN A 32 -2.63 5.39 -1.41
C ASN A 32 -3.19 6.02 -0.13
N GLN A 33 -4.41 6.60 -0.19
CA GLN A 33 -5.10 7.08 1.01
C GLN A 33 -5.97 5.97 1.63
N ILE A 34 -5.97 5.88 2.96
CA ILE A 34 -6.82 4.93 3.68
C ILE A 34 -8.23 5.51 3.77
N ALA A 35 -9.10 5.11 2.85
CA ALA A 35 -10.51 5.51 2.79
C ALA A 35 -11.41 4.73 3.78
N GLU A 36 -10.92 4.57 5.02
CA GLU A 36 -11.64 3.89 6.09
C GLU A 36 -12.06 4.90 7.16
N GLY A 37 -13.18 4.63 7.84
CA GLY A 37 -13.79 5.60 8.75
C GLY A 37 -12.89 6.10 9.88
N TRP A 38 -11.92 5.30 10.33
CA TRP A 38 -10.96 5.70 11.37
C TRP A 38 -9.85 6.64 10.87
N SER A 39 -9.63 6.69 9.55
CA SER A 39 -8.68 7.60 8.90
C SER A 39 -9.36 8.90 8.46
N TRP A 40 -10.69 8.88 8.31
CA TRP A 40 -11.47 10.03 7.85
C TRP A 40 -11.44 11.20 8.85
N GLN A 41 -11.17 12.40 8.33
CA GLN A 41 -11.21 13.67 9.08
C GLN A 41 -12.37 14.55 8.57
N PRO A 42 -13.59 14.42 9.12
CA PRO A 42 -14.77 15.11 8.58
C PRO A 42 -14.72 16.64 8.68
N LEU A 43 -13.88 17.18 9.57
CA LEU A 43 -13.73 18.62 9.80
C LEU A 43 -12.40 19.17 9.26
N ALA A 44 -11.64 18.37 8.49
CA ALA A 44 -10.38 18.80 7.92
C ALA A 44 -10.59 19.94 6.91
N ASP A 45 -9.78 20.99 7.01
CA ASP A 45 -9.74 22.02 5.97
C ASP A 45 -8.88 21.50 4.81
N PRO A 46 -9.46 21.25 3.62
CA PRO A 46 -8.73 20.66 2.49
C PRO A 46 -7.59 21.53 1.96
N ALA A 47 -7.52 22.82 2.32
CA ALA A 47 -6.41 23.69 1.96
C ALA A 47 -5.12 23.37 2.76
N ILE A 48 -5.25 22.78 3.95
CA ILE A 48 -4.13 22.55 4.88
C ILE A 48 -4.00 21.07 5.29
N GLU A 49 -5.11 20.35 5.40
CA GLU A 49 -5.20 18.98 5.90
C GLU A 49 -5.65 18.01 4.80
N ASP A 50 -5.27 16.75 4.95
CA ASP A 50 -5.77 15.68 4.09
C ASP A 50 -7.13 15.20 4.60
N TYR A 51 -8.07 14.98 3.67
CA TYR A 51 -9.39 14.42 3.99
C TYR A 51 -9.30 13.04 4.69
N TYR A 52 -8.29 12.25 4.33
CA TYR A 52 -7.89 11.04 5.04
C TYR A 52 -6.51 11.25 5.66
N ARG A 53 -6.43 11.07 6.98
CA ARG A 53 -5.20 11.31 7.76
C ARG A 53 -4.04 10.41 7.33
N PHE A 54 -4.33 9.18 6.96
CA PHE A 54 -3.30 8.18 6.71
C PHE A 54 -3.19 7.82 5.23
N SER A 55 -1.95 7.73 4.78
CA SER A 55 -1.58 7.04 3.56
C SER A 55 -0.97 5.67 3.88
N PHE A 56 -0.76 4.82 2.87
CA PHE A 56 -0.25 3.47 3.10
C PHE A 56 0.72 2.94 2.04
N PHE A 57 1.58 2.03 2.50
CA PHE A 57 2.31 1.05 1.66
C PHE A 57 1.72 -0.35 1.87
N PRO A 58 1.42 -1.10 0.79
CA PRO A 58 1.07 -2.51 0.92
C PRO A 58 2.29 -3.34 1.32
N LEU A 59 2.08 -4.34 2.16
CA LEU A 59 3.14 -5.21 2.68
C LEU A 59 2.96 -6.66 2.25
N GLN A 60 1.71 -7.14 2.23
CA GLN A 60 1.38 -8.52 1.88
C GLN A 60 -0.12 -8.70 1.68
N SER A 61 -0.50 -9.66 0.84
CA SER A 61 -1.85 -10.25 0.82
C SER A 61 -1.79 -11.76 1.05
N VAL A 62 -2.73 -12.32 1.80
CA VAL A 62 -2.83 -13.76 2.10
C VAL A 62 -4.26 -14.23 1.89
N ASP A 63 -4.46 -15.24 1.06
CA ASP A 63 -5.75 -15.91 0.85
C ASP A 63 -5.84 -17.23 1.64
N GLU A 64 -6.98 -17.44 2.31
CA GLU A 64 -7.33 -18.64 3.05
C GLU A 64 -8.64 -19.24 2.52
N SER A 65 -8.61 -20.52 2.13
CA SER A 65 -9.81 -21.30 1.87
C SER A 65 -10.33 -21.91 3.17
N ARG A 66 -11.61 -21.67 3.50
CA ARG A 66 -12.24 -22.12 4.76
C ARG A 66 -13.33 -23.16 4.55
N GLY A 67 -13.24 -23.89 3.44
CA GLY A 67 -14.18 -24.95 3.09
C GLY A 67 -15.39 -24.45 2.29
N SER A 68 -16.46 -25.23 2.33
CA SER A 68 -17.68 -24.96 1.57
C SER A 68 -18.91 -25.54 2.26
N TYR A 69 -20.08 -25.05 1.87
CA TYR A 69 -21.39 -25.57 2.30
C TYR A 69 -22.38 -25.54 1.13
N ASN A 70 -23.41 -26.39 1.17
CA ASN A 70 -24.47 -26.34 0.18
C ASN A 70 -25.59 -25.41 0.66
N ALA A 71 -26.01 -24.49 -0.21
CA ALA A 71 -27.16 -23.64 0.04
C ALA A 71 -27.88 -23.29 -1.25
N GLU A 72 -29.08 -22.76 -1.08
CA GLU A 72 -29.95 -22.31 -2.16
C GLU A 72 -30.04 -20.79 -2.08
N ASP A 73 -29.37 -20.09 -3.00
CA ASP A 73 -29.51 -18.63 -3.16
C ASP A 73 -30.63 -18.30 -4.17
N LYS A 74 -30.79 -19.17 -5.18
CA LYS A 74 -31.88 -19.11 -6.15
C LYS A 74 -32.85 -20.25 -5.89
N ILE A 75 -34.13 -19.91 -5.78
CA ILE A 75 -35.20 -20.87 -5.48
C ILE A 75 -35.15 -22.06 -6.45
N GLY A 76 -35.08 -23.28 -5.90
CA GLY A 76 -35.01 -24.55 -6.61
C GLY A 76 -33.62 -25.01 -7.03
N GLU A 77 -32.55 -24.24 -6.77
CA GLU A 77 -31.20 -24.53 -7.23
C GLU A 77 -30.20 -24.56 -6.07
N GLN A 78 -29.83 -25.78 -5.62
CA GLN A 78 -28.73 -25.96 -4.69
C GLN A 78 -27.38 -25.70 -5.38
N GLN A 79 -26.51 -25.00 -4.68
CA GLN A 79 -25.15 -24.69 -5.10
C GLN A 79 -24.16 -24.83 -3.94
N ALA A 80 -22.94 -25.24 -4.27
CA ALA A 80 -21.84 -25.28 -3.33
C ALA A 80 -21.25 -23.87 -3.16
N MET A 81 -21.42 -23.30 -1.98
CA MET A 81 -20.87 -22.01 -1.57
C MET A 81 -19.46 -22.23 -1.01
N SER A 82 -18.45 -21.60 -1.60
CA SER A 82 -17.08 -21.62 -1.05
C SER A 82 -16.87 -20.46 -0.07
N ILE A 83 -16.10 -20.71 1.00
CA ILE A 83 -15.76 -19.68 2.00
C ILE A 83 -14.32 -19.27 1.77
N ARG A 84 -14.08 -17.99 1.47
CA ARG A 84 -12.74 -17.44 1.22
C ARG A 84 -12.47 -16.23 2.09
N TRP A 85 -11.31 -16.21 2.72
CA TRP A 85 -10.84 -15.08 3.51
C TRP A 85 -9.58 -14.52 2.88
N ARG A 86 -9.48 -13.20 2.77
CA ARG A 86 -8.28 -12.50 2.34
C ARG A 86 -7.82 -11.55 3.43
N TYR A 87 -6.55 -11.58 3.76
CA TYR A 87 -5.90 -10.64 4.67
C TYR A 87 -4.95 -9.75 3.89
N ASP A 88 -5.15 -8.44 3.97
CA ASP A 88 -4.22 -7.46 3.40
C ASP A 88 -3.51 -6.71 4.54
N TYR A 89 -2.19 -6.61 4.45
CA TYR A 89 -1.33 -5.98 5.44
C TYR A 89 -0.71 -4.71 4.87
N PHE A 90 -0.71 -3.65 5.68
CA PHE A 90 -0.27 -2.33 5.26
C PHE A 90 0.59 -1.65 6.33
N LEU A 91 1.54 -0.83 5.91
CA LEU A 91 2.13 0.21 6.73
C LEU A 91 1.35 1.50 6.48
N ALA A 92 0.56 1.93 7.46
CA ALA A 92 -0.13 3.21 7.45
C ALA A 92 0.77 4.31 8.03
N PHE A 93 0.74 5.51 7.44
CA PHE A 93 1.54 6.63 7.92
C PHE A 93 0.84 7.98 7.80
N ALA A 94 1.07 8.85 8.78
CA ALA A 94 0.35 10.11 8.96
C ALA A 94 1.06 11.35 8.38
N ASN A 95 2.32 11.22 7.96
CA ASN A 95 3.20 12.36 7.71
C ASN A 95 3.71 12.41 6.27
N LEU A 96 2.89 11.97 5.30
CA LEU A 96 3.23 12.02 3.87
C LEU A 96 3.69 13.43 3.44
N ARG A 97 3.05 14.46 4.00
CA ARG A 97 3.34 15.87 3.68
C ARG A 97 4.66 16.40 4.23
N ASP A 98 5.33 15.62 5.09
CA ASP A 98 6.70 15.93 5.51
C ASP A 98 7.72 15.66 4.40
N PHE A 99 7.36 14.89 3.36
CA PHE A 99 8.25 14.52 2.26
C PHE A 99 8.08 15.43 1.05
N TYR A 100 6.84 15.79 0.70
CA TYR A 100 6.56 16.77 -0.35
C TYR A 100 5.33 17.62 -0.06
N PRO A 101 5.34 18.90 -0.48
CA PRO A 101 4.22 19.80 -0.27
C PRO A 101 3.01 19.40 -1.11
N ARG A 102 1.83 19.89 -0.70
CA ARG A 102 0.59 19.75 -1.50
C ARG A 102 0.78 20.41 -2.86
N ARG A 103 0.67 19.63 -3.92
CA ARG A 103 0.66 20.09 -5.32
C ARG A 103 -0.45 19.34 -6.05
N VAL A 104 -1.06 20.01 -7.03
CA VAL A 104 -1.98 19.37 -7.98
C VAL A 104 -1.09 18.68 -9.01
N ASP A 105 -0.61 17.50 -8.65
CA ASP A 105 0.34 16.72 -9.43
C ASP A 105 0.02 15.23 -9.27
N ASP A 106 -0.40 14.61 -10.37
CA ASP A 106 -0.73 13.17 -10.42
C ASP A 106 0.52 12.29 -10.31
N ASP A 107 1.71 12.89 -10.50
CA ASP A 107 3.03 12.29 -10.30
C ASP A 107 3.57 12.54 -8.88
N ALA A 108 2.75 12.98 -7.92
CA ALA A 108 3.20 13.10 -6.53
C ALA A 108 3.50 11.73 -5.91
N GLY A 109 4.72 11.55 -5.40
CA GLY A 109 5.18 10.25 -4.94
C GLY A 109 6.64 10.24 -4.49
N PHE A 110 7.23 9.05 -4.46
CA PHE A 110 8.64 8.83 -4.15
C PHE A 110 9.38 8.43 -5.41
N SER A 111 10.41 9.17 -5.79
CA SER A 111 11.17 8.91 -7.03
C SER A 111 12.66 8.67 -6.78
N ALA A 112 13.28 7.88 -7.63
CA ALA A 112 14.71 7.64 -7.60
C ALA A 112 15.32 7.61 -9.00
N HIS A 113 16.49 8.22 -9.10
CA HIS A 113 17.38 8.10 -10.24
C HIS A 113 18.43 7.04 -9.94
N LEU A 114 18.40 5.93 -10.68
CA LEU A 114 19.18 4.73 -10.39
C LEU A 114 20.05 4.31 -11.59
N PRO A 115 21.18 3.61 -11.37
CA PRO A 115 21.94 3.00 -12.45
C PRO A 115 21.12 2.00 -13.27
N VAL A 116 21.32 1.96 -14.59
CA VAL A 116 20.64 1.01 -15.49
C VAL A 116 20.88 -0.46 -15.11
N SER A 117 21.97 -0.75 -14.40
CA SER A 117 22.29 -2.09 -13.90
C SER A 117 21.28 -2.63 -12.88
N MET A 118 20.40 -1.78 -12.33
CA MET A 118 19.35 -2.18 -11.37
C MET A 118 18.03 -2.57 -12.04
N ALA A 119 17.97 -2.61 -13.38
CA ALA A 119 16.73 -2.89 -14.09
C ALA A 119 16.19 -4.28 -13.71
N GLY A 120 14.94 -4.34 -13.23
CA GLY A 120 14.30 -5.57 -12.76
C GLY A 120 14.62 -5.95 -11.31
N HIS A 121 15.51 -5.23 -10.62
CA HIS A 121 15.95 -5.53 -9.26
C HIS A 121 15.64 -4.38 -8.27
N VAL A 122 14.76 -3.45 -8.64
CA VAL A 122 14.42 -2.30 -7.80
C VAL A 122 13.27 -2.65 -6.84
N GLY A 123 13.53 -2.53 -5.54
CA GLY A 123 12.56 -2.65 -4.46
C GLY A 123 12.42 -1.35 -3.67
N ILE A 124 11.43 -1.31 -2.77
CA ILE A 124 11.25 -0.20 -1.81
C ILE A 124 11.17 -0.77 -0.40
N ARG A 125 11.87 -0.10 0.52
CA ARG A 125 11.84 -0.37 1.95
C ARG A 125 11.42 0.89 2.70
N ALA A 126 10.42 0.76 3.55
CA ALA A 126 9.92 1.83 4.39
C ALA A 126 10.36 1.62 5.83
N ARG A 127 10.81 2.71 6.47
CA ARG A 127 11.13 2.72 7.88
C ARG A 127 10.29 3.77 8.59
N GLY A 128 9.64 3.37 9.67
CA GLY A 128 8.71 4.21 10.41
C GLY A 128 8.84 4.11 11.92
N ARG A 129 8.40 5.16 12.59
CA ARG A 129 8.14 5.18 14.04
C ARG A 129 6.67 4.83 14.25
N LEU A 130 6.41 3.72 14.94
CA LEU A 130 5.03 3.36 15.31
C LEU A 130 4.45 4.44 16.22
N ILE A 131 3.18 4.78 15.98
CA ILE A 131 2.42 5.77 16.76
C ILE A 131 1.12 5.15 17.24
N ASP A 132 0.48 5.78 18.24
CA ASP A 132 -0.81 5.29 18.73
C ASP A 132 -1.98 5.70 17.82
N PRO A 133 -2.95 4.79 17.58
CA PRO A 133 -2.92 3.38 17.96
C PRO A 133 -1.96 2.59 17.05
N VAL A 134 -1.12 1.71 17.62
CA VAL A 134 -0.11 0.95 16.85
C VAL A 134 -0.73 0.08 15.75
N LEU A 135 -1.94 -0.41 15.98
CA LEU A 135 -2.69 -1.25 15.05
C LEU A 135 -4.07 -0.66 14.78
N SER A 136 -4.51 -0.79 13.53
CA SER A 136 -5.90 -0.59 13.13
C SER A 136 -6.33 -1.71 12.19
N GLU A 137 -7.62 -2.05 12.18
CA GLU A 137 -8.17 -3.10 11.33
C GLU A 137 -9.51 -2.69 10.73
N SER A 138 -9.83 -3.26 9.56
CA SER A 138 -11.16 -3.23 8.99
C SER A 138 -11.56 -4.62 8.48
N THR A 139 -12.87 -4.86 8.39
CA THR A 139 -13.41 -6.09 7.84
C THR A 139 -14.58 -5.77 6.92
N THR A 140 -14.52 -6.29 5.71
CA THR A 140 -15.63 -6.26 4.74
C THR A 140 -16.06 -7.68 4.45
N PHE A 141 -17.36 -7.90 4.37
CA PHE A 141 -17.95 -9.20 4.09
C PHE A 141 -18.91 -9.07 2.91
N TRP A 142 -18.78 -9.99 1.95
CA TRP A 142 -19.69 -10.14 0.83
C TRP A 142 -20.25 -11.55 0.85
N LYS A 143 -21.59 -11.65 0.81
CA LYS A 143 -22.27 -12.93 0.68
C LYS A 143 -22.26 -13.39 -0.77
N ALA A 144 -22.24 -14.70 -0.91
CA ALA A 144 -22.46 -15.39 -2.17
C ALA A 144 -23.73 -14.90 -2.86
N THR A 145 -23.70 -14.94 -4.20
CA THR A 145 -24.88 -14.83 -5.06
C THR A 145 -24.92 -16.05 -5.98
N HIS A 146 -26.06 -16.31 -6.61
CA HIS A 146 -26.22 -17.40 -7.57
C HIS A 146 -25.12 -17.42 -8.66
N GLY A 147 -24.74 -16.27 -9.19
CA GLY A 147 -23.69 -16.16 -10.21
C GLY A 147 -22.26 -16.32 -9.67
N HIS A 148 -22.04 -16.06 -8.37
CA HIS A 148 -20.74 -16.14 -7.72
C HIS A 148 -20.91 -16.76 -6.32
N PRO A 149 -20.90 -18.10 -6.21
CA PRO A 149 -21.18 -18.82 -4.97
C PRO A 149 -19.97 -18.79 -4.01
N VAL A 150 -19.58 -17.59 -3.58
CA VAL A 150 -18.44 -17.35 -2.68
C VAL A 150 -18.86 -16.41 -1.56
N ASP A 151 -18.76 -16.89 -0.33
CA ASP A 151 -18.76 -16.03 0.85
C ASP A 151 -17.33 -15.52 1.06
N PHE A 152 -17.14 -14.22 0.84
CA PHE A 152 -15.82 -13.59 0.87
C PHE A 152 -15.69 -12.65 2.06
N THR A 153 -14.63 -12.82 2.84
CA THR A 153 -14.25 -11.92 3.93
C THR A 153 -12.91 -11.27 3.62
N LEU A 154 -12.86 -9.94 3.52
CA LEU A 154 -11.62 -9.18 3.44
C LEU A 154 -11.31 -8.58 4.80
N LYS A 155 -10.11 -8.82 5.32
CA LYS A 155 -9.58 -8.20 6.53
C LYS A 155 -8.36 -7.37 6.18
N LYS A 156 -8.41 -6.07 6.48
CA LYS A 156 -7.26 -5.19 6.30
C LYS A 156 -6.63 -4.90 7.66
N ARG A 157 -5.31 -4.95 7.73
CA ARG A 157 -4.53 -4.72 8.96
C ARG A 157 -3.45 -3.69 8.71
N TYR A 158 -3.41 -2.69 9.59
CA TYR A 158 -2.56 -1.52 9.45
C TYR A 158 -1.61 -1.44 10.64
N LEU A 159 -0.31 -1.40 10.36
CA LEU A 159 0.68 -0.88 11.29
C LEU A 159 0.71 0.64 11.15
N VAL A 160 0.38 1.37 12.21
CA VAL A 160 0.26 2.83 12.14
C VAL A 160 1.56 3.49 12.57
N SER A 161 2.03 4.45 11.77
CA SER A 161 3.35 5.04 11.94
C SER A 161 3.44 6.50 11.48
N GLU A 162 4.60 7.09 11.73
CA GLU A 162 5.16 8.18 10.95
C GLU A 162 6.36 7.63 10.18
N LEU A 163 6.44 7.91 8.88
CA LEU A 163 7.60 7.57 8.06
C LEU A 163 8.80 8.41 8.47
N LEU A 164 9.94 7.74 8.58
CA LEU A 164 11.23 8.37 8.81
C LEU A 164 12.04 8.41 7.52
N GLU A 165 11.99 7.31 6.76
CA GLU A 165 12.64 7.21 5.47
C GLU A 165 11.97 6.17 4.55
N VAL A 166 12.12 6.42 3.25
CA VAL A 166 11.78 5.49 2.17
C VAL A 166 13.06 5.24 1.40
N ALA A 167 13.47 4.00 1.28
CA ALA A 167 14.70 3.60 0.61
C ALA A 167 14.38 2.79 -0.64
N PHE A 168 15.04 3.13 -1.74
CA PHE A 168 15.10 2.24 -2.90
C PHE A 168 16.22 1.23 -2.65
N VAL A 169 15.93 -0.05 -2.85
CA VAL A 169 16.83 -1.16 -2.54
C VAL A 169 17.03 -2.05 -3.76
N ASP A 170 18.17 -2.71 -3.83
CA ASP A 170 18.39 -3.84 -4.72
C ASP A 170 17.73 -5.09 -4.11
N THR A 171 16.78 -5.70 -4.81
CA THR A 171 16.03 -6.87 -4.33
C THR A 171 16.88 -8.13 -4.23
N ASP A 172 17.99 -8.21 -4.96
CA ASP A 172 18.86 -9.39 -4.96
C ASP A 172 19.83 -9.35 -3.77
N SER A 173 20.45 -8.20 -3.53
CA SER A 173 21.44 -8.03 -2.45
C SER A 173 20.86 -7.49 -1.14
N GLY A 174 19.66 -6.90 -1.18
CA GLY A 174 19.06 -6.16 -0.07
C GLY A 174 19.73 -4.82 0.22
N ARG A 175 20.67 -4.38 -0.61
CA ARG A 175 21.44 -3.15 -0.39
C ARG A 175 20.60 -1.92 -0.71
N THR A 176 20.65 -0.92 0.16
CA THR A 176 20.09 0.41 -0.13
C THR A 176 20.84 1.10 -1.27
N LEU A 177 20.10 1.51 -2.30
CA LEU A 177 20.58 2.25 -3.46
C LEU A 177 20.59 3.76 -3.17
N CYS A 178 19.47 4.27 -2.69
CA CYS A 178 19.36 5.63 -2.17
C CYS A 178 18.18 5.75 -1.20
N THR A 179 18.13 6.86 -0.46
CA THR A 179 17.15 7.07 0.61
C THR A 179 16.54 8.46 0.51
N ILE A 180 15.24 8.50 0.73
CA ILE A 180 14.41 9.69 0.83
C ILE A 180 14.05 9.89 2.31
N ARG A 181 14.16 11.13 2.78
CA ARG A 181 13.82 11.56 4.14
C ARG A 181 12.90 12.78 4.05
N SER A 182 12.33 13.19 5.18
CA SER A 182 11.54 14.43 5.24
C SER A 182 12.27 15.61 4.58
N GLY A 183 11.50 16.41 3.83
CA GLY A 183 11.97 17.56 3.06
C GLY A 183 12.31 17.27 1.60
N GLN A 184 12.28 16.00 1.18
CA GLN A 184 12.50 15.59 -0.20
C GLN A 184 11.64 14.38 -0.56
N ASP A 185 11.34 14.24 -1.84
CA ASP A 185 10.56 13.18 -2.47
C ASP A 185 11.35 12.42 -3.54
N ARG A 186 12.60 12.82 -3.77
CA ARG A 186 13.51 12.23 -4.74
C ARG A 186 14.85 11.87 -4.11
N CYS A 187 15.44 10.76 -4.55
CA CYS A 187 16.85 10.45 -4.31
C CYS A 187 17.60 10.09 -5.59
N VAL A 188 18.94 10.13 -5.53
CA VAL A 188 19.83 9.74 -6.62
C VAL A 188 20.80 8.71 -6.05
N ALA A 189 20.87 7.54 -6.67
CA ALA A 189 21.89 6.55 -6.32
C ALA A 189 23.25 6.98 -6.91
N PRO A 190 24.34 6.76 -6.16
CA PRO A 190 25.69 7.14 -6.59
C PRO A 190 26.18 6.34 -7.81
#